data_AF-A0A420DR32-F1
#
_entry.id   AF-A0A420DR32-F1
#
_cell.length_a   1.000
_cell.length_b   1.000
_cell.length_c   1.000
_cell.angle_alpha   90.00
_cell.angle_beta   90.00
_cell.angle_gamma   90.00
#
_symmetry.space_group_name_H-M   'P 1'
#
loop_
_entity.id
_entity.type
_entity.pdbx_description
1 polymer ?
#
loop_
_entity_poly.entity_id
_entity_poly.type
_entity_poly.pdbx_seq_one_letter_code
_entity_poly.pdbx_strand_id
1 'polypeptide(L)'
;MPQADLSYSAKIALDPAKILRTVEEVVSAHDAKAGACKGRAHPLEITHHDHVLLRLRMLNKPHRDDAFMTALVAALQTALRDMVPAPSILGIEIGFLEQHYASLTIP
;
A
#
# COMPACT_ATOMS: atom_id res chain seq x y z
N MET A 1 -1.26 -9.68 7.81
CA MET A 1 -2.05 -8.53 8.22
C MET A 1 -1.32 -7.32 7.70
N PRO A 2 -1.50 -6.98 6.41
CA PRO A 2 -0.86 -5.83 5.81
C PRO A 2 -1.41 -4.53 6.41
N GLN A 3 -0.60 -3.50 6.47
CA GLN A 3 -1.02 -2.13 6.80
C GLN A 3 -0.65 -1.22 5.65
N ALA A 4 -1.63 -0.58 5.03
CA ALA A 4 -1.44 0.30 3.90
C ALA A 4 -1.74 1.74 4.30
N ASP A 5 -0.71 2.58 4.30
CA ASP A 5 -0.80 4.02 4.43
C ASP A 5 -0.69 4.66 3.04
N LEU A 6 -1.75 5.31 2.58
CA LEU A 6 -1.77 6.03 1.31
C LEU A 6 -1.76 7.54 1.59
N SER A 7 -0.64 8.22 1.35
CA SER A 7 -0.58 9.68 1.37
C SER A 7 -0.64 10.23 -0.05
N TYR A 8 -1.39 11.29 -0.30
CA TYR A 8 -1.51 11.86 -1.65
C TYR A 8 -1.80 13.36 -1.62
N SER A 9 -1.38 14.08 -2.65
CA SER A 9 -1.73 15.49 -2.86
C SER A 9 -3.26 15.66 -2.96
N ALA A 10 -3.89 16.39 -2.05
CA ALA A 10 -5.36 16.48 -1.97
C ALA A 10 -6.03 17.05 -3.24
N LYS A 11 -5.30 17.86 -4.01
CA LYS A 11 -5.76 18.51 -5.24
C LYS A 11 -5.82 17.60 -6.47
N ILE A 12 -5.27 16.38 -6.43
CA ILE A 12 -5.36 15.44 -7.55
C ILE A 12 -6.67 14.64 -7.48
N ALA A 13 -7.30 14.39 -8.62
CA ALA A 13 -8.54 13.63 -8.70
C ALA A 13 -8.27 12.11 -8.51
N LEU A 14 -8.10 11.67 -7.27
CA LEU A 14 -7.83 10.28 -6.89
C LEU A 14 -9.05 9.68 -6.18
N ASP A 15 -9.38 8.41 -6.45
CA ASP A 15 -10.30 7.61 -5.64
C ASP A 15 -9.48 6.76 -4.64
N PRO A 16 -9.24 7.25 -3.40
CA PRO A 16 -8.42 6.53 -2.44
C PRO A 16 -9.05 5.21 -1.98
N ALA A 17 -10.38 5.11 -1.96
CA ALA A 17 -11.06 3.89 -1.54
C ALA A 17 -10.85 2.77 -2.58
N LYS A 18 -10.94 3.10 -3.87
CA LYS A 18 -10.61 2.15 -4.95
C LYS A 18 -9.13 1.74 -4.90
N ILE A 19 -8.21 2.68 -4.67
CA ILE A 19 -6.77 2.36 -4.52
C ILE A 19 -6.55 1.36 -3.38
N LEU A 20 -7.09 1.63 -2.19
CA LEU A 20 -6.91 0.75 -1.03
C LEU A 20 -7.50 -0.65 -1.26
N ARG A 21 -8.66 -0.75 -1.93
CA ARG A 21 -9.23 -2.04 -2.33
C ARG A 21 -8.32 -2.78 -3.30
N THR A 22 -7.82 -2.11 -4.34
CA THR A 22 -6.87 -2.72 -5.29
C THR A 22 -5.59 -3.20 -4.59
N VAL A 23 -5.06 -2.44 -3.62
CA VAL A 23 -3.90 -2.86 -2.82
C VAL A 23 -4.20 -4.16 -2.07
N GLU A 24 -5.37 -4.26 -1.42
CA GLU A 24 -5.76 -5.49 -0.72
C GLU A 24 -5.91 -6.68 -1.67
N GLU A 25 -6.54 -6.49 -2.84
CA GLU A 25 -6.71 -7.52 -3.86
C GLU A 25 -5.35 -8.03 -4.37
N VAL A 26 -4.41 -7.13 -4.69
CA VAL A 26 -3.06 -7.48 -5.16
C VAL A 26 -2.29 -8.24 -4.08
N VAL A 27 -2.34 -7.78 -2.83
CA VAL A 27 -1.66 -8.45 -1.72
C VAL A 27 -2.28 -9.82 -1.46
N SER A 28 -3.60 -9.96 -1.51
CA SER A 28 -4.28 -11.25 -1.35
C SER A 28 -3.96 -12.22 -2.48
N ALA A 29 -3.81 -11.74 -3.72
CA ALA A 29 -3.42 -12.56 -4.86
C ALA A 29 -1.95 -13.04 -4.74
N HIS A 30 -1.06 -12.22 -4.19
CA HIS A 30 0.34 -12.58 -3.95
C HIS A 30 0.54 -13.46 -2.70
N ASP A 31 -0.25 -13.24 -1.65
CA ASP A 31 -0.18 -13.98 -0.39
C ASP A 31 -1.59 -14.16 0.17
N ALA A 32 -2.23 -15.27 -0.21
CA ALA A 32 -3.57 -15.62 0.27
C ALA A 32 -3.64 -15.80 1.80
N LYS A 33 -2.50 -15.94 2.48
CA LYS A 33 -2.39 -16.04 3.95
C LYS A 33 -2.00 -14.70 4.58
N ALA A 34 -2.06 -13.60 3.82
CA ALA A 34 -1.83 -12.27 4.33
C ALA A 34 -2.93 -11.85 5.31
N GLY A 35 -4.18 -12.29 5.13
CA GLY A 35 -5.32 -11.79 5.90
C GLY A 35 -5.66 -10.32 5.57
N ALA A 36 -6.67 -9.77 6.22
CA ALA A 36 -7.22 -8.45 5.89
C ALA A 36 -6.17 -7.31 5.91
N CYS A 37 -6.24 -6.44 4.91
CA CYS A 37 -5.41 -5.25 4.79
C CYS A 37 -6.02 -4.08 5.56
N LYS A 38 -5.25 -3.49 6.48
CA LYS A 38 -5.66 -2.29 7.23
C LYS A 38 -5.25 -1.06 6.43
N GLY A 39 -6.11 -0.67 5.50
CA GLY A 39 -5.92 0.50 4.65
C GLY A 39 -6.37 1.80 5.31
N ARG A 40 -5.62 2.87 5.08
CA ARG A 40 -5.98 4.24 5.44
C ARG A 40 -5.40 5.22 4.43
N ALA A 41 -6.15 6.28 4.14
CA ALA A 41 -5.77 7.28 3.17
C ALA A 41 -5.71 8.67 3.82
N HIS A 42 -4.70 9.44 3.42
CA HIS A 42 -4.33 10.73 3.98
C HIS A 42 -4.18 11.75 2.85
N PRO A 43 -5.24 12.54 2.56
CA PRO A 43 -5.09 13.70 1.69
C PRO A 43 -4.16 14.73 2.34
N LEU A 44 -3.23 15.27 1.56
CA LEU A 44 -2.28 16.29 1.97
C LEU A 44 -2.59 17.60 1.24
N GLU A 45 -3.02 18.62 1.99
CA GLU A 45 -3.39 19.93 1.44
C GLU A 45 -2.21 20.68 0.81
N ILE A 46 -1.01 20.51 1.36
CA ILE A 46 0.20 21.20 0.92
C ILE A 46 1.23 20.18 0.43
N THR A 47 1.55 20.23 -0.86
CA THR A 47 2.59 19.41 -1.48
C THR A 47 3.34 20.23 -2.53
N HIS A 48 4.67 20.08 -2.63
CA HIS A 48 5.49 20.80 -3.62
C HIS A 48 5.30 20.26 -5.06
N HIS A 49 5.04 18.96 -5.19
CA HIS A 49 4.73 18.27 -6.45
C HIS A 49 3.55 17.32 -6.25
N ASP A 50 2.89 16.98 -7.34
CA ASP A 50 1.71 16.11 -7.31
C ASP A 50 2.17 14.66 -7.22
N HIS A 51 1.77 13.98 -6.15
CA HIS A 51 2.24 12.63 -5.89
C HIS A 51 1.27 11.81 -5.05
N VAL A 52 1.47 10.50 -5.15
CA VAL A 52 0.86 9.46 -4.33
C VAL A 52 1.99 8.63 -3.76
N LEU A 53 1.96 8.37 -2.46
CA LEU A 53 2.90 7.51 -1.76
C LEU A 53 2.13 6.44 -1.00
N LEU A 54 2.32 5.18 -1.40
CA LEU A 54 1.85 4.01 -0.67
C LEU A 54 2.99 3.46 0.20
N ARG A 55 2.77 3.39 1.52
CA ARG A 55 3.60 2.60 2.42
C ARG A 55 2.84 1.35 2.84
N LEU A 56 3.39 0.19 2.54
CA LEU A 56 2.84 -1.10 2.93
C LEU A 56 3.76 -1.76 3.95
N ARG A 57 3.24 -2.04 5.15
CA ARG A 57 3.94 -2.80 6.18
C ARG A 57 3.32 -4.18 6.36
N MET A 58 4.16 -5.20 6.44
CA MET A 58 3.72 -6.60 6.56
C MET A 58 4.46 -7.31 7.68
N LEU A 59 3.90 -8.37 8.25
CA LEU A 59 4.66 -9.23 9.17
C LEU A 59 5.87 -9.83 8.45
N ASN A 60 7.03 -9.83 9.10
CA ASN A 60 8.19 -10.58 8.62
C ASN A 60 7.88 -12.09 8.73
N LYS A 61 7.83 -12.78 7.60
CA LYS A 61 7.54 -14.22 7.51
C LYS A 61 8.55 -14.88 6.58
N PRO A 62 8.92 -16.17 6.80
CA PRO A 62 9.97 -16.83 6.03
C PRO A 62 9.81 -16.78 4.50
N HIS A 63 8.57 -16.79 4.01
CA HIS A 63 8.28 -16.77 2.57
C HIS A 63 8.23 -15.37 1.94
N ARG A 64 8.34 -14.30 2.76
CA ARG A 64 8.33 -12.91 2.30
C ARG A 64 9.76 -12.41 2.16
N ASP A 65 10.56 -13.14 1.41
CA ASP A 65 11.94 -12.78 1.12
C ASP A 65 12.04 -11.61 0.13
N ASP A 66 13.26 -11.23 -0.23
CA ASP A 66 13.51 -10.11 -1.15
C ASP A 66 12.82 -10.28 -2.51
N ALA A 67 12.79 -11.51 -3.04
CA ALA A 67 12.13 -11.81 -4.31
C ALA A 67 10.62 -11.62 -4.21
N PHE A 68 10.00 -12.11 -3.12
CA PHE A 68 8.58 -11.86 -2.85
C PHE A 68 8.27 -10.37 -2.74
N MET A 69 9.07 -9.63 -1.97
CA MET A 69 8.82 -8.20 -1.71
C MET A 69 9.00 -7.37 -2.99
N THR A 70 10.01 -7.69 -3.80
CA THR A 70 10.24 -7.06 -5.12
C THR A 70 9.11 -7.34 -6.09
N ALA A 71 8.64 -8.60 -6.18
CA ALA A 71 7.52 -8.97 -7.03
C ALA A 71 6.23 -8.24 -6.62
N LEU A 72 5.99 -8.12 -5.31
CA LEU A 72 4.83 -7.39 -4.79
C LEU A 72 4.89 -5.89 -5.12
N VAL A 73 6.05 -5.24 -5.05
CA VAL A 73 6.22 -3.84 -5.51
C VAL A 73 5.81 -3.71 -6.97
N ALA A 74 6.36 -4.57 -7.85
CA ALA A 74 6.09 -4.51 -9.28
C ALA A 74 4.60 -4.74 -9.61
N ALA A 75 3.96 -5.68 -8.90
CA ALA A 75 2.53 -5.93 -9.04
C ALA A 75 1.68 -4.74 -8.62
N LEU A 76 2.01 -4.09 -7.50
CA LEU A 76 1.31 -2.89 -7.04
C LEU A 76 1.53 -1.71 -8.00
N GLN A 77 2.75 -1.50 -8.50
CA GLN A 77 3.02 -0.47 -9.50
C GLN A 77 2.16 -0.67 -10.75
N THR A 78 2.10 -1.90 -11.25
CA THR A 78 1.31 -2.24 -12.44
C THR A 78 -0.18 -1.99 -12.21
N ALA A 79 -0.73 -2.47 -11.09
CA ALA A 79 -2.16 -2.37 -10.80
C ALA A 79 -2.62 -0.93 -10.52
N LEU A 80 -1.76 -0.10 -9.94
CA LEU A 80 -2.13 1.25 -9.50
C LEU A 80 -1.79 2.35 -10.52
N ARG A 81 -0.93 2.07 -11.51
CA ARG A 81 -0.44 3.06 -12.47
C ARG A 81 -1.55 3.89 -13.11
N ASP A 82 -2.56 3.25 -13.67
CA ASP A 82 -3.63 3.91 -14.42
C ASP A 82 -4.71 4.51 -13.51
N MET A 83 -4.59 4.30 -12.20
CA MET A 83 -5.47 4.89 -11.19
C MET A 83 -4.95 6.22 -10.69
N VAL A 84 -3.68 6.55 -10.94
CA VAL A 84 -3.04 7.80 -10.52
C VAL A 84 -3.07 8.83 -11.66
N PRO A 85 -3.67 10.02 -11.46
CA PRO A 85 -3.74 11.04 -12.50
C PRO A 85 -2.36 11.54 -12.94
N ALA A 86 -2.16 11.69 -14.25
CA ALA A 86 -0.98 12.34 -14.80
C ALA A 86 -1.18 13.87 -14.88
N PRO A 87 -0.13 14.69 -14.64
CA PRO A 87 1.20 14.30 -14.19
C PRO A 87 1.27 14.15 -12.67
N SER A 88 1.55 12.94 -12.17
CA SER A 88 1.88 12.70 -10.75
C SER A 88 2.91 11.59 -10.63
N ILE A 89 3.62 11.55 -9.50
CA ILE A 89 4.51 10.44 -9.15
C ILE A 89 3.74 9.42 -8.30
N LEU A 90 3.87 8.13 -8.63
CA LEU A 90 3.46 7.02 -7.76
C LEU A 90 4.69 6.41 -7.08
N GLY A 91 4.84 6.65 -5.78
CA GLY A 91 5.83 6.00 -4.93
C GLY A 91 5.22 4.81 -4.17
N ILE A 92 5.96 3.71 -4.09
CA ILE A 92 5.57 2.53 -3.32
C ILE A 92 6.75 2.10 -2.46
N GLU A 93 6.54 2.01 -1.15
CA GLU A 93 7.49 1.50 -0.18
C GLU A 93 6.86 0.27 0.50
N ILE A 94 7.54 -0.87 0.48
CA ILE A 94 7.12 -2.06 1.23
C ILE A 94 8.20 -2.40 2.24
N GLY A 95 7.79 -2.69 3.47
CA GLY A 95 8.71 -3.20 4.49
C GLY A 95 8.01 -4.04 5.54
N PHE A 96 8.76 -4.43 6.55
CA PHE A 96 8.21 -5.21 7.65
C PHE A 96 7.68 -4.32 8.77
N LEU A 97 6.70 -4.86 9.49
CA LEU A 97 6.32 -4.37 10.81
C LEU A 97 7.48 -4.63 11.78
N GLU A 98 7.60 -3.76 12.79
CA GLU A 98 8.63 -3.86 13.83
C GLU A 98 8.58 -5.19 14.58
N GLN A 99 9.73 -5.59 15.15
CA GLN A 99 9.91 -6.89 15.82
C GLN A 99 8.89 -7.16 16.94
N HIS A 100 8.44 -6.12 17.63
CA HIS A 100 7.50 -6.21 18.76
C HIS A 100 6.08 -5.79 18.40
N TYR A 101 5.70 -5.86 17.13
CA TYR A 101 4.33 -5.60 16.71
C TYR A 101 3.37 -6.69 17.22
N ALA A 102 2.29 -6.26 17.86
CA ALA A 102 1.17 -7.09 18.28
C ALA A 102 -0.15 -6.44 17.86
N SER A 103 -1.20 -7.26 17.72
CA SER A 103 -2.56 -6.78 17.49
C SER A 103 -3.56 -7.71 18.14
N LEU A 104 -4.63 -7.16 18.67
CA LEU A 104 -5.75 -7.88 19.26
C LEU A 104 -7.04 -7.52 18.52
N THR A 105 -7.89 -8.51 18.26
CA THR A 105 -9.26 -8.27 17.81
C THR A 105 -10.10 -7.93 19.04
N ILE A 106 -10.72 -6.75 19.04
CA ILE A 106 -11.69 -6.37 20.07
C ILE A 106 -13.06 -6.88 19.60
N PRO A 107 -13.79 -7.66 20.43
CA PRO A 107 -15.14 -8.13 20.11
C PRO A 107 -16.17 -7.00 20.11
#